data_AF-A0A7G6YRR7-F1
#
_entry.id   AF-A0A7G6YRR7-F1
#
_cell.length_a   1.000
_cell.length_b   1.000
_cell.length_c   1.000
_cell.angle_alpha   90.00
_cell.angle_beta   90.00
_cell.angle_gamma   90.00
#
_symmetry.space_group_name_H-M   'P 1'
#
loop_
_entity.id
_entity.type
_entity.pdbx_description
1 polymer ?
#
loop_
_entity_poly.entity_id
_entity_poly.type
_entity_poly.pdbx_seq_one_letter_code
_entity_poly.pdbx_strand_id
1 'polypeptide(L)'
;MFYRINIYNFTNSSYNALDMPHQGEILQNAIKNSGISITRIVDELGITRPTIYRKFKDDTLDYEFVKKIGDIIGHDFSQDFTKSPQSVLSFVTNTPTKVSTHPALQRNTSAVTPSQDQTEQLLALQTKYIALLEAYNELLIKVYGPK
;
A
#
# COMPACT_ATOMS: atom_id res chain seq x y z
N MET A 1 42.02 -12.09 6.25
CA MET A 1 41.50 -12.35 4.89
C MET A 1 40.35 -11.39 4.65
N PHE A 2 40.63 -10.27 3.98
CA PHE A 2 39.68 -9.15 3.84
C PHE A 2 38.81 -9.37 2.60
N TYR A 3 37.56 -9.79 2.80
CA TYR A 3 36.59 -9.83 1.70
C TYR A 3 35.95 -8.45 1.56
N ARG A 4 36.47 -7.67 0.61
CA ARG A 4 35.77 -6.51 0.03
C ARG A 4 34.58 -7.05 -0.77
N ILE A 5 33.37 -6.77 -0.30
CA ILE A 5 32.16 -7.08 -1.06
C ILE A 5 31.64 -5.79 -1.72
N ASN A 6 31.46 -5.93 -3.03
CA ASN A 6 31.06 -4.97 -4.05
C ASN A 6 29.84 -4.13 -3.63
N ILE A 7 29.94 -2.81 -3.82
CA ILE A 7 28.79 -1.89 -3.78
C ILE A 7 28.15 -1.95 -5.17
N TYR A 8 27.10 -2.77 -5.33
CA TYR A 8 26.27 -2.67 -6.52
C TYR A 8 25.36 -1.45 -6.40
N ASN A 9 25.68 -0.45 -7.23
CA ASN A 9 24.76 0.60 -7.62
C ASN A 9 23.48 -0.02 -8.19
N PHE A 10 22.33 0.44 -7.75
CA PHE A 10 21.05 0.12 -8.38
C PHE A 10 20.28 1.43 -8.59
N THR A 11 20.57 2.09 -9.70
CA THR A 11 19.62 2.98 -10.37
C THR A 11 18.93 2.15 -11.43
N ASN A 12 17.64 1.90 -11.24
CA ASN A 12 16.65 1.82 -12.32
C ASN A 12 15.28 1.59 -11.68
N SER A 13 14.45 2.64 -11.65
CA SER A 13 13.08 2.45 -12.10
C SER A 13 12.61 3.70 -12.84
N SER A 14 12.21 3.43 -14.08
CA SER A 14 11.77 4.34 -15.12
C SER A 14 10.29 4.65 -14.91
N TYR A 15 9.92 5.91 -15.14
CA TYR A 15 8.59 6.51 -15.08
C TYR A 15 7.40 5.55 -15.38
N ASN A 16 6.50 5.38 -14.40
CA ASN A 16 5.09 5.06 -14.60
C ASN A 16 4.24 5.91 -13.64
N ALA A 17 3.27 6.63 -14.18
CA ALA A 17 2.33 7.44 -13.41
C ALA A 17 1.34 6.51 -12.69
N LEU A 18 1.10 6.75 -11.39
CA LEU A 18 0.42 5.89 -10.38
C LEU A 18 1.31 4.85 -9.70
N ASP A 19 2.54 5.21 -9.36
CA ASP A 19 3.44 4.35 -8.59
C ASP A 19 2.97 4.30 -7.13
N MET A 20 2.38 3.17 -6.70
CA MET A 20 2.24 2.90 -5.28
C MET A 20 3.65 2.77 -4.71
N PRO A 21 3.96 3.43 -3.59
CA PRO A 21 5.32 3.44 -3.09
C PRO A 21 5.76 2.01 -2.76
N HIS A 22 6.87 1.60 -3.39
CA HIS A 22 7.45 0.27 -3.20
C HIS A 22 7.80 0.05 -1.73
N GLN A 23 7.06 -0.82 -1.03
CA GLN A 23 7.21 -0.95 0.41
C GLN A 23 8.60 -1.48 0.81
N GLY A 24 9.17 -2.34 -0.03
CA GLY A 24 10.55 -2.81 0.13
C GLY A 24 11.59 -1.69 0.05
N GLU A 25 11.38 -0.67 -0.78
CA GLU A 25 12.30 0.46 -0.93
C GLU A 25 12.23 1.39 0.29
N ILE A 26 11.02 1.68 0.77
CA ILE A 26 10.81 2.44 2.01
C ILE A 26 11.58 1.79 3.16
N LEU A 27 11.43 0.47 3.33
CA LEU A 27 12.10 -0.27 4.38
C LEU A 27 13.61 -0.21 4.24
N GLN A 28 14.13 -0.36 3.03
CA GLN A 28 15.56 -0.26 2.76
C GLN A 28 16.11 1.12 3.10
N ASN A 29 15.39 2.19 2.75
CA ASN A 29 15.80 3.56 3.03
C ASN A 29 15.75 3.87 4.52
N ALA A 30 14.74 3.42 5.25
CA ALA A 30 14.67 3.55 6.70
C ALA A 30 15.85 2.84 7.40
N ILE A 31 16.20 1.63 6.96
CA ILE A 31 17.35 0.89 7.48
C ILE A 31 18.65 1.67 7.23
N LYS A 32 18.85 2.19 6.00
CA LYS A 32 20.04 2.99 5.68
C LYS A 32 20.13 4.25 6.55
N ASN A 33 19.01 4.94 6.76
CA ASN A 33 18.94 6.16 7.57
C ASN A 33 19.17 5.90 9.06
N SER A 34 18.79 4.72 9.56
CA SER A 34 19.03 4.32 10.96
C SER A 34 20.53 4.08 11.28
N GLY A 35 21.36 3.86 10.25
CA GLY A 35 22.77 3.51 10.42
C GLY A 35 23.02 2.09 10.94
N ILE A 36 21.97 1.29 11.15
CA ILE A 36 22.08 -0.08 11.63
C ILE A 36 22.43 -1.01 10.46
N SER A 37 23.45 -1.85 10.66
CA SER A 37 23.87 -2.78 9.63
C SER A 37 22.81 -3.87 9.37
N ILE A 38 22.62 -4.22 8.10
CA ILE A 38 21.73 -5.32 7.68
C ILE A 38 22.07 -6.62 8.42
N THR A 39 23.35 -6.88 8.70
CA THR A 39 23.79 -8.04 9.50
C THR A 39 23.07 -8.09 10.84
N ARG A 40 23.06 -6.98 11.57
CA ARG A 40 22.44 -6.92 12.88
C ARG A 40 20.94 -7.19 12.79
N ILE A 41 20.29 -6.64 11.77
CA ILE A 41 18.85 -6.80 11.55
C ILE A 41 18.51 -8.26 11.24
N VAL A 42 19.28 -8.93 10.38
CA VAL A 42 19.00 -10.34 10.04
C VAL A 42 19.27 -11.28 11.21
N ASP A 43 20.26 -10.97 12.04
CA ASP A 43 20.57 -11.73 13.26
C ASP A 43 19.42 -11.63 14.28
N GLU A 44 18.87 -10.43 14.48
CA GLU A 44 17.72 -10.19 15.37
C GLU A 44 16.41 -10.80 14.82
N LEU A 45 16.21 -10.79 13.49
CA LEU A 45 15.04 -11.42 12.86
C LEU A 45 15.15 -12.95 12.78
N GLY A 46 16.34 -13.52 12.97
CA GLY A 46 16.59 -14.96 12.76
C GLY A 46 16.46 -15.40 11.30
N ILE A 47 16.76 -14.52 10.35
CA ILE A 47 16.67 -14.80 8.90
C ILE A 47 18.04 -14.68 8.21
N THR A 48 18.11 -15.12 6.96
CA THR A 48 19.34 -15.01 6.17
C THR A 48 19.39 -13.70 5.36
N ARG A 49 20.61 -13.19 5.07
CA ARG A 49 20.78 -12.00 4.22
C ARG A 49 20.09 -12.08 2.85
N PRO A 50 20.12 -13.19 2.09
CA PRO A 50 19.38 -13.30 0.84
C PRO A 50 17.87 -13.12 1.03
N THR A 51 17.32 -13.51 2.18
CA THR A 51 15.90 -13.38 2.50
C THR A 51 15.49 -11.92 2.67
N ILE A 52 16.27 -11.13 3.40
CA ILE A 52 15.96 -9.70 3.56
C ILE A 52 16.13 -8.93 2.24
N TYR A 53 17.13 -9.28 1.43
CA TYR A 53 17.29 -8.65 0.11
C TYR A 53 16.16 -8.98 -0.86
N ARG A 54 15.58 -10.18 -0.75
CA ARG A 54 14.37 -10.52 -1.50
C ARG A 54 13.18 -9.68 -1.03
N LYS A 55 13.02 -9.49 0.28
CA LYS A 55 11.94 -8.67 0.86
C LYS A 55 11.99 -7.21 0.38
N PHE A 56 13.17 -6.64 0.17
CA PHE A 56 13.29 -5.29 -0.41
C PHE A 56 12.78 -5.18 -1.86
N LYS A 57 12.59 -6.29 -2.56
CA LYS A 57 12.01 -6.33 -3.91
C LYS A 57 10.50 -6.54 -3.92
N ASP A 58 9.88 -6.78 -2.76
CA ASP A 58 8.45 -7.01 -2.67
C ASP A 58 7.71 -5.66 -2.61
N ASP A 59 6.73 -5.47 -3.50
CA ASP A 59 5.91 -4.23 -3.56
C ASP A 59 5.08 -4.04 -2.29
N THR A 60 4.69 -5.15 -1.69
CA THR A 60 3.95 -5.21 -0.43
C THR A 60 4.65 -6.12 0.56
N LEU A 61 4.65 -5.71 1.83
CA LEU A 61 5.28 -6.41 2.93
C LEU A 61 4.27 -6.72 4.01
N ASP A 62 4.53 -7.82 4.71
CA ASP A 62 3.74 -8.21 5.85
C ASP A 62 3.93 -7.22 7.01
N TYR A 63 2.83 -6.87 7.68
CA TYR A 63 2.82 -5.88 8.75
C TYR A 63 3.65 -6.33 9.95
N GLU A 64 3.60 -7.61 10.31
CA GLU A 64 4.37 -8.15 11.43
C GLU A 64 5.89 -8.03 11.16
N PHE A 65 6.29 -8.32 9.92
CA PHE A 65 7.67 -8.18 9.47
C PHE A 65 8.17 -6.72 9.53
N VAL A 66 7.38 -5.79 9.00
CA VAL A 66 7.67 -4.36 9.05
C VAL A 66 7.78 -3.87 10.49
N LYS A 67 6.84 -4.26 11.35
CA LYS A 67 6.84 -3.87 12.76
C LYS A 67 8.10 -4.34 13.48
N LYS A 68 8.52 -5.60 13.29
CA LYS A 68 9.75 -6.13 13.89
C LYS A 68 10.98 -5.34 13.49
N ILE A 69 11.08 -4.95 12.21
CA ILE A 69 12.19 -4.12 11.74
C ILE A 69 12.11 -2.73 12.35
N GLY A 70 10.91 -2.14 12.43
CA GLY A 70 10.68 -0.85 13.08
C GLY A 70 11.12 -0.83 14.54
N ASP A 71 10.79 -1.90 15.28
CA ASP A 71 11.20 -2.08 16.67
C ASP A 71 12.74 -2.17 16.80
N ILE A 72 13.44 -2.80 15.84
CA ILE A 72 14.91 -2.92 15.84
C ILE A 72 15.60 -1.60 15.49
N ILE A 73 15.06 -0.86 14.51
CA ILE A 73 15.67 0.38 14.04
C ILE A 73 15.16 1.64 14.77
N GLY A 74 14.16 1.49 15.65
CA GLY A 74 13.53 2.60 16.35
C GLY A 74 12.74 3.52 15.42
N HIS A 75 12.17 3.00 14.33
CA HIS A 75 11.42 3.76 13.33
C HIS A 75 9.96 3.33 13.29
N ASP A 76 9.05 4.31 13.37
CA ASP A 76 7.62 4.04 13.22
C ASP A 76 7.22 4.12 11.73
N PHE A 77 6.89 2.95 11.19
CA PHE A 77 6.47 2.76 9.81
C PHE A 77 4.99 3.07 9.55
N SER A 78 4.21 3.41 10.59
CA SER A 78 2.77 3.69 10.45
C SER A 78 2.49 4.79 9.42
N GLN A 79 3.31 5.84 9.38
CA GLN A 79 3.11 6.99 8.48
C GLN A 79 3.57 6.72 7.04
N ASP A 80 4.53 5.82 6.86
CA ASP A 80 5.12 5.53 5.56
C ASP A 80 4.24 4.58 4.73
N PHE A 81 3.58 3.63 5.39
CA PHE A 81 2.68 2.67 4.73
C PHE A 81 1.21 3.11 4.66
N THR A 82 0.82 4.19 5.37
CA THR A 82 -0.54 4.76 5.30
C THR A 82 -0.82 5.48 3.98
N LYS A 83 0.18 5.74 3.15
CA LYS A 83 0.02 6.34 1.82
C LYS A 83 -0.39 5.29 0.76
N SER A 84 -1.46 4.54 1.03
CA SER A 84 -2.26 4.04 -0.09
C SER A 84 -2.95 5.25 -0.74
N PRO A 85 -3.24 5.26 -2.04
CA PRO A 85 -4.02 6.33 -2.68
C PRO A 85 -5.49 6.39 -2.22
N GLN A 86 -5.80 5.98 -0.99
CA GLN A 86 -7.05 6.32 -0.30
C GLN A 86 -6.82 7.50 0.65
N SER A 87 -6.32 8.61 0.13
CA SER A 87 -6.38 9.90 0.83
C SER A 87 -6.94 10.98 -0.09
N VAL A 88 -8.19 10.81 -0.50
CA VAL A 88 -9.13 11.92 -0.74
C VAL A 88 -10.53 11.55 -0.24
N LEU A 89 -10.65 11.12 1.01
CA LEU A 89 -11.91 11.24 1.75
C LEU A 89 -11.64 12.02 3.02
N SER A 90 -11.48 13.33 2.83
CA SER A 90 -11.45 14.32 3.91
C SER A 90 -12.84 14.43 4.52
N PHE A 91 -13.20 13.52 5.42
CA PHE A 91 -14.24 13.79 6.41
C PHE A 91 -13.96 12.96 7.65
N VAL A 92 -13.99 13.63 8.80
CA VAL A 92 -13.83 13.09 10.15
C VAL A 92 -12.38 13.00 10.65
N THR A 93 -11.87 14.15 11.07
CA THR A 93 -11.23 14.24 12.40
C THR A 93 -11.52 15.62 13.01
N ASN A 94 -12.65 15.71 13.71
CA ASN A 94 -12.79 16.66 14.81
C ASN A 94 -12.60 15.86 16.11
N THR A 95 -11.54 16.15 16.85
CA THR A 95 -11.51 16.05 18.31
C THR A 95 -11.27 17.47 18.81
N PRO A 96 -11.96 18.00 19.85
CA PRO A 96 -11.74 17.50 21.21
C PRO A 96 -12.92 17.65 22.21
N THR A 97 -12.72 17.05 23.40
CA THR A 97 -13.21 17.49 24.74
C THR A 97 -14.67 17.32 25.17
N LYS A 98 -14.80 17.00 26.47
CA LYS A 98 -15.99 16.68 27.26
C LYS A 98 -16.85 17.93 27.60
N VAL A 99 -18.11 17.66 27.93
CA VAL A 99 -19.14 18.45 28.68
C VAL A 99 -19.64 19.77 28.05
N SER A 100 -20.89 19.82 27.57
CA SER A 100 -22.05 20.30 28.36
C SER A 100 -23.35 20.33 27.52
N THR A 101 -24.43 19.94 28.18
CA THR A 101 -25.87 20.12 27.94
C THR A 101 -26.28 21.23 26.95
N HIS A 102 -27.09 20.92 25.93
CA HIS A 102 -28.32 21.65 25.54
C HIS A 102 -29.13 20.87 24.47
N PRO A 103 -30.47 20.78 24.55
CA PRO A 103 -31.31 20.04 23.61
C PRO A 103 -31.91 20.96 22.52
N ALA A 104 -32.09 20.45 21.29
CA ALA A 104 -33.25 20.68 20.41
C ALA A 104 -32.98 20.32 18.93
N LEU A 105 -33.83 19.44 18.38
CA LEU A 105 -34.53 19.55 17.06
C LEU A 105 -33.63 19.60 15.78
N GLN A 106 -33.74 18.78 14.74
CA GLN A 106 -34.85 18.09 14.07
C GLN A 106 -34.28 16.90 13.26
N ARG A 107 -35.01 15.78 13.24
CA ARG A 107 -34.73 14.62 12.38
C ARG A 107 -35.42 14.84 11.04
N ASN A 108 -34.64 15.14 10.01
CA ASN A 108 -35.11 15.21 8.63
C ASN A 108 -34.68 13.92 7.93
N THR A 109 -35.53 12.89 7.96
CA THR A 109 -35.42 11.75 7.05
C THR A 109 -35.96 12.18 5.69
N SER A 110 -35.14 12.88 4.91
CA SER A 110 -35.40 13.06 3.49
C SER A 110 -34.84 11.83 2.76
N ALA A 111 -35.73 10.99 2.24
CA ALA A 111 -35.38 9.94 1.31
C ALA A 111 -34.61 10.58 0.14
N VAL A 112 -33.31 10.30 0.06
CA VAL A 112 -32.46 10.74 -1.06
C VAL A 112 -32.78 9.82 -2.23
N THR A 113 -33.62 10.29 -3.14
CA THR A 113 -33.73 9.71 -4.48
C THR A 113 -32.34 9.85 -5.13
N PRO A 114 -31.61 8.76 -5.44
CA PRO A 114 -30.31 8.87 -6.07
C PRO A 114 -30.50 9.56 -7.42
N SER A 115 -29.73 10.62 -7.65
CA SER A 115 -29.75 11.36 -8.92
C SER A 115 -29.49 10.38 -10.07
N GLN A 116 -30.29 10.45 -11.14
CA GLN A 116 -30.17 9.55 -12.29
C GLN A 116 -28.74 9.50 -12.83
N ASP A 117 -28.01 10.61 -12.73
CA ASP A 117 -26.60 10.73 -13.10
C ASP A 117 -25.67 9.74 -12.36
N GLN A 118 -25.93 9.40 -11.10
CA GLN A 118 -25.13 8.42 -10.35
C GLN A 118 -25.41 7.00 -10.84
N THR A 119 -26.68 6.69 -11.13
CA THR A 119 -27.07 5.39 -11.66
C THR A 119 -26.52 5.15 -13.07
N GLU A 120 -26.48 6.19 -13.90
CA GLU A 120 -25.87 6.12 -15.25
C GLU A 120 -24.35 5.92 -15.18
N GLN A 121 -23.67 6.62 -14.28
CA GLN A 121 -22.22 6.44 -14.07
C GLN A 121 -21.89 5.03 -13.58
N LEU A 122 -22.70 4.49 -12.67
CA LEU A 122 -22.54 3.11 -12.17
C LEU A 122 -22.74 2.11 -13.31
N LEU A 123 -23.78 2.29 -14.12
CA LEU A 123 -24.06 1.43 -15.27
C LEU A 123 -22.93 1.49 -16.31
N ALA A 124 -22.41 2.68 -16.60
CA ALA A 124 -21.29 2.86 -17.52
C ALA A 124 -20.03 2.14 -17.01
N LEU A 125 -19.76 2.20 -15.71
CA LEU A 125 -18.63 1.50 -15.10
C LEU A 125 -18.82 -0.02 -15.14
N GLN A 126 -20.03 -0.50 -14.86
CA GLN A 126 -20.38 -1.92 -14.93
C GLN A 126 -20.17 -2.47 -16.35
N THR A 127 -20.64 -1.76 -17.37
CA THR A 127 -20.47 -2.15 -18.78
C THR A 127 -18.99 -2.22 -19.17
N LYS A 128 -18.18 -1.25 -18.75
CA LYS A 128 -16.72 -1.27 -18.98
C LYS A 128 -16.04 -2.46 -18.32
N TYR A 129 -16.44 -2.80 -17.10
CA TYR A 129 -15.89 -3.94 -16.38
C TYR A 129 -16.25 -5.27 -17.05
N ILE A 130 -17.51 -5.44 -17.47
CA ILE A 130 -17.97 -6.64 -18.18
C ILE A 130 -17.18 -6.83 -19.48
N ALA A 131 -17.07 -5.80 -20.31
CA ALA A 131 -16.32 -5.86 -21.57
C ALA A 131 -14.84 -6.24 -21.37
N LEU A 132 -14.23 -5.75 -20.29
CA LEU A 132 -12.85 -6.10 -19.94
C LEU A 132 -12.71 -7.58 -19.55
N LEU A 133 -13.66 -8.09 -18.75
CA LEU A 133 -13.69 -9.50 -18.35
C LEU A 133 -13.92 -10.42 -19.55
N GLU A 134 -14.79 -10.03 -20.47
CA GLU A 134 -15.05 -10.76 -21.71
C GLU A 134 -13.79 -10.81 -22.59
N ALA A 135 -13.14 -9.67 -22.84
CA ALA A 135 -11.88 -9.62 -23.60
C ALA A 135 -10.76 -10.47 -22.96
N TYR A 136 -10.68 -10.48 -21.63
CA TYR A 136 -9.73 -11.33 -20.92
C TYR A 136 -10.06 -12.83 -21.09
N ASN A 137 -11.33 -13.21 -20.96
CA ASN A 137 -11.79 -14.58 -21.16
C ASN A 137 -11.58 -15.05 -22.61
N GLU A 138 -11.82 -14.20 -23.60
CA GLU A 138 -11.50 -14.47 -25.00
C GLU A 138 -10.01 -14.75 -25.19
N LEU A 139 -9.14 -13.98 -24.54
CA LEU A 139 -7.70 -14.18 -24.61
C LEU A 139 -7.28 -15.51 -23.98
N LEU A 140 -7.87 -15.87 -22.82
CA LEU A 140 -7.64 -17.15 -22.19
C LEU A 140 -8.07 -18.32 -23.07
N ILE A 141 -9.25 -18.25 -23.69
CA ILE A 141 -9.73 -19.27 -24.63
C ILE A 141 -8.83 -19.33 -25.87
N LYS A 142 -8.35 -18.19 -26.37
CA LYS A 142 -7.45 -18.17 -27.53
C LYS A 142 -6.07 -18.79 -27.25
N VAL A 143 -5.55 -18.62 -26.03
CA VAL A 143 -4.22 -19.13 -25.65
C VAL A 143 -4.28 -20.58 -25.15
N TYR A 144 -5.38 -20.97 -24.51
CA TYR A 144 -5.51 -22.26 -23.81
C TYR A 144 -6.71 -23.12 -24.27
N GLY A 145 -7.46 -22.69 -25.28
CA GLY A 145 -8.56 -23.47 -25.84
C GLY A 145 -8.07 -24.76 -26.50
N PRO A 146 -8.87 -25.85 -26.47
CA PRO A 146 -8.53 -27.09 -27.15
C PRO A 146 -8.44 -26.86 -28.67
N LYS A 147 -7.41 -27.45 -29.30
CA LYS A 147 -7.16 -27.38 -30.75
C LYS A 147 -8.24 -28.09 -31.56
#